data_AF-A0A438GP12-F1
#
_entry.id   AF-A0A438GP12-F1
#
_cell.length_a   1.000
_cell.length_b   1.000
_cell.length_c   1.000
_cell.angle_alpha   90.00
_cell.angle_beta   90.00
_cell.angle_gamma   90.00
#
_symmetry.space_group_name_H-M   'P 1'
#
loop_
_entity.id
_entity.type
_entity.pdbx_description
1 polymer ?
#
loop_
_entity_poly.entity_id
_entity_poly.type
_entity_poly.pdbx_seq_one_letter_code
_entity_poly.pdbx_strand_id
1 'polypeptide(L)' 'MEGTKPHAALLASPGMGHLIPVLELGKRLITHHGFQVTVFVVATEVSPAPIPAAPTSHHSSSP' A
#
# COMPACT_ATOMS: atom_id res chain seq x y z
N MET A 1 -16.27 -19.10 -30.14
CA MET A 1 -15.07 -18.27 -30.34
C MET A 1 -14.56 -17.95 -28.94
N GLU A 2 -13.58 -18.70 -28.44
CA GLU A 2 -12.97 -18.45 -27.13
C GLU A 2 -12.09 -17.19 -27.28
N GLY A 3 -12.71 -16.02 -27.14
CA GLY A 3 -12.00 -14.75 -27.20
C GLY A 3 -11.13 -14.58 -25.96
N THR A 4 -9.90 -14.13 -26.14
CA THR A 4 -9.00 -13.77 -25.03
C THR A 4 -9.69 -12.77 -24.12
N LYS A 5 -9.83 -13.11 -22.82
CA LYS A 5 -10.41 -12.19 -21.84
C LYS A 5 -9.52 -10.93 -21.75
N PRO A 6 -10.11 -9.72 -21.84
CA PRO A 6 -9.34 -8.49 -21.65
C PRO A 6 -8.75 -8.46 -20.23
N HIS A 7 -7.52 -7.96 -20.10
CA HIS A 7 -6.79 -7.90 -18.83
C HIS A 7 -6.71 -6.46 -18.36
N ALA A 8 -7.21 -6.17 -17.15
CA ALA A 8 -7.11 -4.86 -16.52
C ALA A 8 -6.01 -4.86 -15.46
N ALA A 9 -5.15 -3.84 -15.50
CA ALA A 9 -4.20 -3.53 -14.45
C ALA A 9 -4.74 -2.34 -13.64
N LEU A 10 -4.94 -2.52 -12.34
CA LEU A 10 -5.40 -1.48 -11.43
C LEU A 10 -4.27 -1.11 -10.46
N LEU A 11 -4.08 0.18 -10.20
CA LEU A 11 -3.07 0.68 -9.26
C LEU A 11 -3.77 1.34 -8.07
N ALA A 12 -3.52 0.83 -6.86
CA ALA A 12 -3.97 1.42 -5.61
C ALA A 12 -2.84 2.23 -4.97
N SER A 13 -3.05 3.53 -4.83
CA SER A 13 -2.18 4.41 -4.04
C SER A 13 -2.19 4.03 -2.55
N PRO A 14 -1.22 4.48 -1.73
CA PRO A 14 -1.17 4.14 -0.32
C PRO A 14 -2.44 4.53 0.44
N GLY A 15 -2.84 3.66 1.39
CA GLY A 15 -3.98 3.87 2.29
C GLY A 15 -5.23 3.05 1.94
N MET A 16 -5.98 2.67 2.98
CA MET A 16 -7.16 1.80 2.84
C MET A 16 -8.30 2.45 2.03
N GLY A 17 -8.38 3.78 2.04
CA GLY A 17 -9.36 4.54 1.26
C GLY A 17 -9.16 4.45 -0.25
N HIS A 18 -7.96 4.07 -0.73
CA HIS A 18 -7.69 3.78 -2.13
C HIS A 18 -7.79 2.28 -2.42
N LEU A 19 -7.29 1.44 -1.51
CA LEU A 19 -7.25 -0.01 -1.70
C LEU A 19 -8.65 -0.63 -1.78
N ILE A 20 -9.55 -0.27 -0.85
CA ILE A 20 -10.90 -0.87 -0.78
C ILE A 20 -11.70 -0.59 -2.05
N PRO A 21 -11.81 0.66 -2.55
CA PRO A 21 -12.52 0.93 -3.80
C PRO A 21 -11.91 0.23 -5.01
N VAL A 22 -10.57 0.13 -5.10
CA VAL A 22 -9.90 -0.55 -6.22
C VAL A 22 -10.19 -2.06 -6.23
N LEU A 23 -10.18 -2.70 -5.06
CA LEU A 23 -10.57 -4.11 -4.92
C LEU A 23 -12.03 -4.35 -5.33
N GLU A 24 -12.93 -3.48 -4.89
CA GLU A 24 -14.36 -3.59 -5.23
C GLU A 24 -14.60 -3.36 -6.73
N LEU A 25 -13.89 -2.41 -7.34
CA LEU A 25 -13.91 -2.22 -8.79
C LEU A 25 -13.39 -3.47 -9.52
N GLY A 26 -12.27 -4.05 -9.07
CA GLY A 26 -11.72 -5.28 -9.65
C GLY A 26 -12.70 -6.46 -9.59
N LYS A 27 -13.37 -6.65 -8.45
CA LYS A 27 -14.43 -7.66 -8.32
C LYS A 27 -15.56 -7.45 -9.32
N ARG A 28 -16.01 -6.21 -9.52
CA ARG A 28 -17.08 -5.91 -10.48
C ARG A 28 -16.64 -6.18 -11.93
N LEU A 29 -15.40 -5.86 -12.29
CA LEU A 29 -14.82 -6.15 -13.61
C LEU A 29 -14.76 -7.66 -13.89
N ILE A 30 -14.38 -8.46 -12.89
CA ILE A 30 -14.37 -9.93 -13.01
C ILE A 30 -15.79 -10.47 -13.16
N THR A 31 -16.70 -10.08 -12.26
CA THR A 31 -18.05 -10.68 -12.15
C THR A 31 -18.99 -10.25 -13.27
N HIS A 32 -18.95 -8.98 -13.67
CA HIS A 32 -19.95 -8.40 -14.58
C HIS A 32 -19.42 -8.11 -15.99
N HIS A 33 -18.09 -8.06 -16.16
CA HIS A 33 -17.49 -7.64 -17.43
C HIS A 33 -16.50 -8.66 -18.03
N GLY A 34 -16.27 -9.80 -17.36
CA GLY A 34 -15.47 -10.90 -17.91
C GLY A 34 -13.96 -10.60 -18.01
N PHE A 35 -13.47 -9.65 -17.24
CA PHE A 35 -12.04 -9.29 -17.22
C PHE A 35 -11.20 -10.28 -16.41
N GLN A 36 -9.93 -10.40 -16.79
CA GLN A 36 -8.87 -10.75 -15.85
C GLN A 36 -8.35 -9.45 -15.20
N VAL A 37 -8.07 -9.47 -13.90
CA VAL A 37 -7.66 -8.27 -13.17
C VAL A 37 -6.42 -8.54 -12.34
N THR A 38 -5.45 -7.63 -12.42
CA THR A 38 -4.29 -7.57 -11.50
C THR A 38 -4.33 -6.23 -10.77
N VAL A 39 -4.18 -6.28 -9.44
CA VAL A 39 -4.14 -5.08 -8.59
C VAL A 39 -2.72 -4.89 -8.07
N PHE A 40 -2.12 -3.75 -8.38
CA PHE A 40 -0.85 -3.29 -7.84
C PHE A 40 -1.11 -2.37 -6.66
N VAL A 41 -0.51 -2.68 -5.51
CA VAL A 41 -0.68 -1.88 -4.29
C VAL A 41 0.63 -1.16 -4.00
N VAL A 42 0.58 0.17 -3.99
CA VAL A 42 1.72 0.99 -3.61
C VAL A 42 1.73 1.09 -2.09
N ALA A 43 2.76 0.52 -1.46
CA ALA A 43 3.01 0.67 -0.03
C ALA A 43 4.04 1.80 0.19
N THR A 44 3.82 2.60 1.24
CA THR A 44 4.83 3.55 1.72
C THR A 44 5.66 2.86 2.77
N GLU A 45 6.96 2.76 2.56
CA GLU A 45 7.91 2.38 3.59
C GLU A 45 7.87 3.43 4.71
N VAL A 46 7.42 3.04 5.90
CA VAL A 46 7.58 3.88 7.08
C VAL A 46 9.01 3.68 7.56
N SER A 47 9.91 4.56 7.14
CA SER A 47 11.26 4.60 7.72
C SER A 47 11.10 4.79 9.23
N PRO A 48 11.61 3.88 10.08
CA PRO A 48 11.68 4.16 11.50
C PRO A 48 12.57 5.40 11.66
N ALA A 49 11.98 6.52 12.05
CA ALA A 49 12.77 7.68 12.45
C ALA A 49 13.68 7.23 13.61
N PRO A 50 14.97 7.62 13.62
CA PRO A 50 15.81 7.35 14.77
C PRO A 50 15.12 7.90 16.01
N ILE A 51 14.91 7.05 17.02
CA ILE A 51 14.50 7.51 18.33
C ILE A 51 15.52 8.57 18.79
N PRO A 52 15.08 9.80 19.15
CA PRO A 52 16.01 10.79 19.67
C PRO A 52 16.72 10.17 20.88
N ALA A 53 18.07 10.18 20.86
CA ALA A 53 18.86 9.67 21.98
C ALA A 53 18.40 10.37 23.26
N ALA A 54 18.07 9.58 24.29
CA ALA A 54 17.71 10.11 25.60
C ALA A 54 18.79 11.10 26.08
N PRO A 55 18.43 12.22 26.74
CA PRO A 55 19.41 13.15 27.25
C PRO A 55 20.33 12.42 28.24
N THR A 56 21.61 12.29 27.89
CA THR A 56 22.64 11.77 28.78
C THR A 56 22.77 12.76 29.93
N SER A 57 22.38 12.35 31.14
CA SER A 57 22.63 13.13 32.35
C SER A 57 24.14 13.21 32.56
N HIS A 58 24.73 14.33 32.15
CA HIS A 58 26.09 14.68 32.52
C HIS A 58 26.10 14.99 34.02
N HIS A 59 26.34 13.98 34.84
CA HIS A 59 26.68 14.18 36.24
C HIS A 59 28.11 14.72 36.28
N SER A 60 28.24 16.05 36.30
CA SER A 60 29.50 16.73 36.56
C SER A 60 29.86 16.52 38.02
N SER A 61 30.56 15.42 38.33
CA SER A 61 31.33 15.33 39.57
C SER A 61 32.54 16.26 39.41
N SER A 62 32.42 17.48 39.93
CA SER A 62 33.57 18.36 40.14
C SER A 62 34.43 17.83 41.29
N PRO A 63 35.77 17.96 41.21
CA PRO A 63 36.70 17.51 42.24
C PRO A 63 36.63 18.33 43.52
#